data_AF-A0A258SQX3-F1
#
_entry.id   AF-A0A258SQX3-F1
#
_cell.length_a   1.000
_cell.length_b   1.000
_cell.length_c   1.000
_cell.angle_alpha   90.00
_cell.angle_beta   90.00
_cell.angle_gamma   90.00
#
_symmetry.space_group_name_H-M   'P 1'
#
loop_
_entity.id
_entity.type
_entity.pdbx_description
1 polymer ?
#
loop_
_entity_poly.entity_id
_entity_poly.type
_entity_poly.pdbx_seq_one_letter_code
_entity_poly.pdbx_strand_id
1 'polypeptide(L)' 'DLLEISKGINGTDISTAEDVAARATEVGGHTIIDLGNGDTVTLHNVSVDDIQDHPSNYFLVH' A
#
# COMPACT_ATOMS: atom_id res chain seq x y z
N ASP A 1 10.09 -4.18 -5.75
CA ASP A 1 9.17 -3.95 -6.88
C ASP A 1 8.50 -2.58 -6.71
N LEU A 2 7.91 -2.02 -7.77
CA LEU A 2 7.13 -0.78 -7.70
C LEU A 2 5.68 -1.07 -8.09
N LEU A 3 4.74 -0.68 -7.24
CA LEU A 3 3.30 -0.86 -7.46
C LEU A 3 2.70 0.46 -7.93
N GLU A 4 2.16 0.46 -9.13
CA GLU A 4 1.45 1.61 -9.68
C GLU A 4 -0.05 1.50 -9.36
N ILE A 5 -0.61 2.55 -8.76
CA ILE A 5 -1.98 2.59 -8.27
C ILE A 5 -2.69 3.80 -8.87
N SER A 6 -3.89 3.60 -9.41
CA SER A 6 -4.70 4.71 -9.87
C SER A 6 -5.32 5.48 -8.70
N LYS A 7 -5.40 6.80 -8.80
CA LYS A 7 -6.09 7.62 -7.79
C LYS A 7 -7.54 7.20 -7.61
N GLY A 8 -7.96 7.14 -6.36
CA GLY A 8 -9.31 6.74 -5.98
C GLY A 8 -9.66 5.30 -6.39
N ILE A 9 -8.66 4.42 -6.53
CA ILE A 9 -8.87 3.00 -6.82
C ILE A 9 -9.96 2.45 -5.90
N ASN A 10 -10.86 1.65 -6.47
CA ASN A 10 -11.98 1.04 -5.76
C ASN A 10 -12.89 2.02 -4.99
N GLY A 11 -12.90 3.31 -5.36
CA GLY A 11 -13.69 4.33 -4.67
C GLY A 11 -13.10 4.78 -3.33
N THR A 12 -11.82 4.50 -3.08
CA THR A 12 -11.08 5.01 -1.91
C THR A 12 -10.71 6.48 -2.08
N ASP A 13 -10.13 7.08 -1.04
CA ASP A 13 -9.52 8.41 -1.08
C ASP A 13 -8.01 8.37 -1.37
N ILE A 14 -7.47 7.24 -1.84
CA ILE A 14 -6.04 7.09 -2.17
C ILE A 14 -5.66 8.11 -3.26
N SER A 15 -4.75 9.01 -2.91
CA SER A 15 -4.27 10.07 -3.81
C SER A 15 -2.74 10.17 -3.87
N THR A 16 -2.05 9.70 -2.84
CA THR A 16 -0.57 9.66 -2.76
C THR A 16 -0.05 8.30 -2.29
N ALA A 17 1.27 8.12 -2.36
CA ALA A 17 1.93 6.91 -1.86
C ALA A 17 1.73 6.76 -0.34
N GLU A 18 1.71 7.85 0.40
CA GLU A 18 1.45 7.89 1.85
C GLU A 18 0.05 7.36 2.17
N ASP A 19 -0.96 7.68 1.35
CA ASP A 19 -2.33 7.18 1.55
C ASP A 19 -2.42 5.65 1.39
N VAL A 20 -1.57 5.07 0.54
CA VAL A 20 -1.44 3.62 0.36
C VAL A 20 -0.71 3.01 1.56
N ALA A 21 0.42 3.60 1.96
CA ALA A 21 1.21 3.12 3.10
C ALA A 21 0.44 3.18 4.42
N ALA A 22 -0.41 4.18 4.61
CA ALA A 22 -1.28 4.31 5.79
C ALA A 22 -2.32 3.18 5.91
N ARG A 23 -2.59 2.47 4.80
CA ARG A 23 -3.50 1.31 4.74
C ARG A 23 -2.77 -0.03 4.91
N ALA A 24 -1.45 0.02 5.05
CA ALA A 24 -0.63 -1.16 5.23
C ALA A 24 -0.69 -1.66 6.68
N THR A 25 -0.78 -2.97 6.86
CA THR A 25 -0.77 -3.65 8.16
C THR A 25 0.13 -4.88 8.10
N GLU A 26 0.79 -5.22 9.20
CA GLU A 26 1.60 -6.43 9.27
C GLU A 26 0.77 -7.63 9.73
N VAL A 27 0.87 -8.73 8.99
CA VAL A 27 0.28 -10.02 9.36
C VAL A 27 1.29 -11.13 9.06
N GLY A 28 1.77 -11.80 10.11
CA GLY A 28 2.66 -12.94 9.98
C GLY A 28 4.02 -12.63 9.33
N GLY A 29 4.55 -11.41 9.52
CA GLY A 29 5.82 -10.97 8.90
C GLY A 29 5.70 -10.59 7.42
N HIS A 30 4.48 -10.32 6.96
CA HIS A 30 4.19 -9.78 5.64
C HIS A 30 3.38 -8.51 5.78
N THR A 31 3.53 -7.60 4.83
CA THR A 31 2.69 -6.40 4.77
C THR A 31 1.48 -6.67 3.89
N ILE A 32 0.28 -6.38 4.40
CA ILE A 32 -0.97 -6.44 3.67
C ILE A 32 -1.49 -5.01 3.50
N ILE A 33 -1.83 -4.64 2.28
CA ILE A 33 -2.37 -3.33 1.92
C ILE A 33 -3.82 -3.52 1.50
N ASP A 34 -4.73 -2.82 2.17
CA ASP A 34 -6.13 -2.75 1.77
C ASP A 34 -6.32 -1.69 0.68
N LEU A 35 -6.82 -2.10 -0.49
CA LEU A 35 -7.12 -1.20 -1.61
C LEU A 35 -8.62 -0.89 -1.71
N GLY A 36 -9.44 -1.28 -0.73
CA GLY A 36 -10.87 -1.10 -0.72
C GLY A 36 -11.64 -2.21 -1.46
N ASN A 37 -12.95 -2.25 -1.26
CA ASN A 37 -13.87 -3.26 -1.84
C ASN A 37 -13.50 -4.73 -1.58
N GLY A 38 -12.71 -5.00 -0.54
CA GLY A 38 -12.22 -6.36 -0.22
C GLY A 38 -10.99 -6.78 -1.01
N ASP A 39 -10.43 -5.90 -1.84
CA ASP A 39 -9.19 -6.14 -2.56
C ASP A 39 -7.99 -5.84 -1.67
N THR A 40 -7.01 -6.74 -1.68
CA THR A 40 -5.77 -6.57 -0.92
C THR A 40 -4.56 -6.97 -1.75
N VAL A 41 -3.43 -6.35 -1.44
CA VAL A 41 -2.11 -6.75 -1.95
C VAL A 41 -1.25 -7.19 -0.77
N THR A 42 -0.60 -8.35 -0.89
CA THR A 42 0.37 -8.84 0.11
C THR A 42 1.79 -8.67 -0.43
N LEU A 43 2.62 -7.98 0.33
CA LEU A 43 4.05 -7.85 0.09
C LEU A 43 4.79 -8.82 1.02
N HIS A 44 5.30 -9.89 0.44
CA HIS A 44 6.01 -10.93 1.18
C HIS A 44 7.38 -10.44 1.62
N ASN A 45 7.68 -10.68 2.91
CA ASN A 45 8.96 -10.33 3.53
C ASN A 45 9.32 -8.83 3.39
N VAL A 46 8.29 -7.98 3.41
CA VAL A 46 8.43 -6.52 3.47
C VAL A 46 7.84 -6.04 4.78
N SER A 47 8.60 -5.21 5.50
CA SER A 47 8.18 -4.60 6.77
C SER A 47 7.18 -3.49 6.51
N VAL A 48 6.14 -3.41 7.36
CA VAL A 48 5.18 -2.32 7.29
C VAL A 48 5.84 -0.99 7.65
N ASP A 49 6.79 -0.99 8.58
CA ASP A 49 7.50 0.21 9.02
C ASP A 49 8.31 0.82 7.87
N ASP A 50 9.00 -0.02 7.08
CA ASP A 50 9.81 0.45 5.94
C ASP A 50 8.93 1.05 4.83
N ILE A 51 7.75 0.47 4.62
CA ILE A 51 6.75 1.03 3.70
C ILE A 51 6.22 2.37 4.19
N GLN A 52 5.96 2.50 5.50
CA GLN A 52 5.40 3.73 6.09
C GLN A 52 6.46 4.85 6.15
N ASP A 53 7.72 4.52 6.43
CA ASP A 53 8.82 5.47 6.44
C ASP A 53 9.22 5.91 5.02
N HIS A 54 9.10 5.02 4.03
CA HIS A 54 9.52 5.26 2.65
C HIS A 54 8.47 4.87 1.58
N PRO A 55 7.25 5.44 1.59
CA PRO A 55 6.15 4.99 0.72
C PRO A 55 6.47 5.07 -0.78
N SER A 56 7.18 6.12 -1.19
CA SER A 56 7.54 6.37 -2.59
C SER A 56 8.55 5.37 -3.18
N ASN A 57 9.21 4.56 -2.35
CA ASN A 57 10.06 3.47 -2.83
C ASN A 57 9.24 2.27 -3.33
N TYR A 58 7.98 2.18 -2.91
CA TYR A 58 7.10 1.05 -3.12
C TYR A 58 5.89 1.39 -4.00
N PHE A 59 5.37 2.62 -3.91
CA PHE A 59 4.12 3.01 -4.55
C PHE A 59 4.29 4.24 -5.44
N LEU A 60 3.63 4.21 -6.59
CA LEU A 60 3.41 5.36 -7.46
C LEU A 60 1.91 5.54 -7.68
N VAL A 61 1.38 6.72 -7.38
CA VAL A 61 -0.07 7.01 -7.50
C VAL A 61 -0.33 8.04 -8.60
N HIS A 62 -1.21 7.72 -9.56
CA HIS A 62 -1.52 8.59 -10.70
C HIS A 62 -3.01 8.78 -10.99
#